data_AF-A0A7C1MBW7-F1
#
_entry.id   AF-A0A7C1MBW7-F1
#
_cell.length_a   1.000
_cell.length_b   1.000
_cell.length_c   1.000
_cell.angle_alpha   90.00
_cell.angle_beta   90.00
_cell.angle_gamma   90.00
#
_symmetry.space_group_name_H-M   'P 1'
#
loop_
_entity.id
_entity.type
_entity.pdbx_description
1 polymer ?
#
loop_
_entity_poly.entity_id
_entity_poly.type
_entity_poly.pdbx_seq_one_letter_code
_entity_poly.pdbx_strand_id
1 'polypeptide(L)'
;MKLKNQIEKVLEDYSETRNSDIALTIKIWQEFHGIEDTIQLTQLYDLPREDNIKRYRATIQNTEGKFYPTSIDIARKRGIEESKWRIALGHSPKFIHQAIPPVKKFEDKRQTLL
;
A
#
# COMPACT_ATOMS: atom_id res chain seq x y z
N MET A 1 6.70 -21.75 1.42
CA MET A 1 5.73 -20.94 0.65
C MET A 1 6.46 -19.81 -0.05
N LYS A 2 6.04 -19.37 -1.25
CA LYS A 2 6.70 -18.22 -1.92
C LYS A 2 6.34 -16.91 -1.20
N LEU A 3 7.25 -15.93 -1.20
CA LEU A 3 7.07 -14.64 -0.51
C LEU A 3 5.80 -13.89 -0.97
N LYS A 4 5.49 -13.89 -2.27
CA LYS A 4 4.25 -13.28 -2.77
C LYS A 4 3.01 -13.86 -2.07
N ASN A 5 2.93 -15.18 -1.94
CA ASN A 5 1.79 -15.86 -1.34
C ASN A 5 1.67 -15.53 0.17
N GLN A 6 2.80 -15.38 0.86
CA GLN A 6 2.84 -14.93 2.27
C GLN A 6 2.23 -13.53 2.40
N ILE A 7 2.60 -12.62 1.49
CA ILE A 7 2.11 -11.24 1.47
C ILE A 7 0.61 -11.20 1.17
N GLU A 8 0.14 -11.94 0.16
CA GLU A 8 -1.30 -12.01 -0.16
C GLU A 8 -2.11 -12.54 1.03
N LYS A 9 -1.62 -13.60 1.70
CA LYS A 9 -2.30 -14.16 2.87
C LYS A 9 -2.40 -13.16 4.02
N VAL A 10 -1.33 -12.45 4.33
CA VAL A 10 -1.34 -11.43 5.41
C VAL A 10 -2.22 -10.24 5.04
N LEU A 11 -2.19 -9.78 3.79
CA LEU A 11 -3.07 -8.68 3.34
C LEU A 11 -4.55 -9.08 3.37
N GLU A 12 -4.86 -10.35 3.09
CA GLU A 12 -6.21 -10.90 3.17
C GLU A 12 -6.70 -10.93 4.62
N ASP A 13 -5.94 -11.57 5.52
CA ASP A 13 -6.34 -11.84 6.90
C ASP A 13 -6.26 -10.61 7.82
N TYR A 14 -5.28 -9.73 7.59
CA TYR A 14 -4.95 -8.61 8.48
C TYR A 14 -5.09 -7.27 7.76
N SER A 15 -6.31 -6.74 7.72
CA SER A 15 -6.65 -5.53 6.94
C SER A 15 -5.86 -4.28 7.35
N GLU A 16 -5.41 -4.19 8.61
CA GLU A 16 -4.59 -3.11 9.14
C GLU A 16 -3.20 -3.06 8.50
N THR A 17 -2.67 -4.20 8.05
CA THR A 17 -1.38 -4.28 7.36
C THR A 17 -1.41 -3.66 5.97
N ARG A 18 -2.60 -3.57 5.34
CA ARG A 18 -2.78 -2.97 4.01
C ARG A 18 -2.34 -1.51 3.98
N ASN A 19 -2.27 -0.84 5.13
CA ASN A 19 -1.92 0.57 5.29
C ASN A 19 -0.44 0.83 5.62
N SER A 20 0.30 -0.16 6.13
CA SER A 20 1.65 0.06 6.68
C SER A 20 2.60 -1.05 6.25
N ASP A 21 3.68 -0.66 5.56
CA ASP A 21 4.70 -1.59 5.09
C ASP A 21 5.43 -2.25 6.27
N ILE A 22 5.70 -1.48 7.34
CA ILE A 22 6.26 -2.00 8.60
C ILE A 22 5.33 -3.03 9.25
N ALA A 23 4.04 -2.72 9.36
CA ALA A 23 3.08 -3.65 9.97
C ALA A 23 2.96 -4.95 9.16
N LEU A 24 2.94 -4.83 7.83
CA LEU A 24 2.97 -5.96 6.91
C LEU A 24 4.23 -6.81 7.09
N THR A 25 5.42 -6.18 7.16
CA THR A 25 6.69 -6.88 7.38
C THR A 25 6.71 -7.62 8.71
N ILE A 26 6.34 -6.95 9.81
CA ILE A 26 6.28 -7.57 11.14
C ILE A 26 5.33 -8.77 11.12
N LYS A 27 4.13 -8.61 10.55
CA LYS A 27 3.15 -9.69 10.52
C LYS A 27 3.62 -10.88 9.66
N ILE A 28 4.31 -10.64 8.53
CA ILE A 28 4.92 -11.71 7.73
C ILE A 28 5.97 -12.47 8.54
N TRP A 29 6.82 -11.76 9.29
CA TRP A 29 7.83 -12.40 10.14
C TRP A 29 7.21 -13.22 11.27
N GLN A 30 6.13 -12.73 11.89
CA GLN A 30 5.35 -13.45 12.89
C GLN A 30 4.73 -14.73 12.33
N GLU A 31 3.98 -14.62 11.22
CA GLU A 31 3.18 -15.72 10.67
C GLU A 31 4.04 -16.81 10.01
N PHE A 32 5.16 -16.44 9.37
CA PHE A 32 5.90 -17.36 8.51
C PHE A 32 7.35 -17.62 8.90
N HIS A 33 7.90 -16.84 9.83
CA HIS A 33 9.30 -16.96 10.23
C HIS A 33 9.48 -17.18 11.73
N GLY A 34 8.37 -17.29 12.49
CA GLY A 34 8.41 -17.56 13.93
C GLY A 34 9.06 -16.45 14.76
N ILE A 35 9.02 -15.21 14.25
CA ILE A 35 9.55 -14.05 14.96
C ILE A 35 8.44 -13.48 15.84
N GLU A 36 8.65 -13.45 17.15
CA GLU A 36 7.70 -12.87 18.10
C GLU A 36 8.06 -11.39 18.36
N ASP A 37 8.36 -11.04 19.61
CA ASP A 37 8.65 -9.66 20.02
C ASP A 37 10.14 -9.28 19.88
N THR A 38 11.02 -10.28 19.78
CA THR A 38 12.47 -10.08 19.70
C THR A 38 13.07 -10.78 18.49
N ILE A 39 14.10 -10.17 17.92
CA ILE A 39 14.83 -10.70 16.78
C ILE A 39 16.33 -10.69 17.06
N GLN A 40 16.99 -11.82 16.82
CA GLN A 40 18.45 -11.87 16.84
C GLN A 40 18.99 -11.27 15.54
N LEU A 41 20.06 -10.49 15.63
CA LEU A 41 20.64 -9.82 14.46
C LEU A 41 21.07 -10.81 13.36
N THR A 42 21.48 -12.02 13.74
CA THR A 42 21.82 -13.10 12.80
C THR A 42 20.63 -13.57 11.97
N GLN A 43 19.41 -13.49 12.49
CA GLN A 43 18.20 -13.87 11.75
C GLN A 43 17.87 -12.85 10.64
N LEU A 44 18.35 -11.60 10.73
CA LEU A 44 18.10 -10.58 9.71
C LEU A 44 18.66 -10.96 8.32
N TYR A 45 19.64 -11.85 8.26
CA TYR A 45 20.20 -12.35 7.00
C TYR A 45 19.25 -13.29 6.26
N ASP A 46 18.37 -14.00 6.98
CA ASP A 46 17.46 -14.99 6.42
C ASP A 46 16.04 -14.45 6.19
N LEU A 47 15.69 -13.33 6.83
CA LEU A 47 14.36 -12.74 6.74
C LEU A 47 14.14 -11.95 5.44
N PRO A 48 12.90 -11.95 4.91
CA PRO A 48 12.55 -11.13 3.76
C PRO A 48 12.66 -9.65 4.13
N ARG A 49 13.39 -8.88 3.33
CA ARG A 49 13.55 -7.44 3.52
C ARG A 49 12.28 -6.67 3.20
N GLU A 50 12.04 -5.58 3.93
CA GLU A 50 10.89 -4.70 3.74
C GLU A 50 10.78 -4.20 2.29
N ASP A 51 11.89 -3.84 1.62
CA ASP A 51 11.85 -3.37 0.24
C ASP A 51 11.24 -4.42 -0.72
N ASN A 52 11.57 -5.70 -0.53
CA ASN A 52 11.00 -6.78 -1.34
C ASN A 52 9.50 -6.94 -1.07
N ILE A 53 9.12 -6.90 0.22
CA ILE A 53 7.72 -6.98 0.66
C ILE A 53 6.90 -5.82 0.06
N LYS A 54 7.43 -4.60 0.15
CA LYS A 54 6.82 -3.38 -0.39
C LYS A 54 6.61 -3.44 -1.90
N ARG A 55 7.59 -3.97 -2.66
CA ARG A 55 7.45 -4.14 -4.12
C ARG A 55 6.32 -5.10 -4.47
N TYR A 56 6.26 -6.26 -3.82
CA TYR A 56 5.17 -7.21 -4.05
C TYR A 56 3.82 -6.61 -3.65
N ARG A 57 3.72 -5.95 -2.50
CA ARG A 57 2.52 -5.24 -2.08
C ARG A 57 2.09 -4.19 -3.10
N ALA A 58 3.02 -3.41 -3.66
CA ALA A 58 2.73 -2.44 -4.71
C ALA A 58 2.17 -3.13 -5.97
N THR A 59 2.75 -4.24 -6.42
CA THR A 59 2.20 -5.03 -7.54
C THR A 59 0.79 -5.52 -7.24
N ILE A 60 0.56 -6.10 -6.06
CA ILE A 60 -0.75 -6.64 -5.66
C ILE A 60 -1.82 -5.53 -5.60
N GLN A 61 -1.50 -4.38 -5.01
CA GLN A 61 -2.48 -3.30 -4.83
C GLN A 61 -2.67 -2.43 -6.07
N ASN A 62 -1.58 -2.05 -6.74
CA ASN A 62 -1.63 -1.06 -7.82
C ASN A 62 -1.85 -1.73 -9.18
N THR A 63 -1.25 -2.91 -9.40
CA THR A 63 -1.32 -3.62 -10.69
C THR A 63 -2.45 -4.63 -10.70
N GLU A 64 -2.56 -5.47 -9.67
CA GLU A 64 -3.59 -6.52 -9.60
C GLU A 64 -4.92 -6.02 -9.03
N GLY A 65 -4.93 -4.85 -8.40
CA GLY A 65 -6.14 -4.24 -7.85
C GLY A 65 -6.76 -5.00 -6.68
N LYS A 66 -5.93 -5.68 -5.86
CA LYS A 66 -6.37 -6.47 -4.71
C LYS A 66 -5.97 -5.81 -3.39
N PHE A 67 -6.70 -6.13 -2.33
CA PHE A 67 -6.37 -5.76 -0.95
C PHE A 67 -6.01 -4.28 -0.77
N TYR A 68 -6.84 -3.39 -1.31
CA TYR A 68 -6.63 -1.96 -1.23
C TYR A 68 -6.42 -1.49 0.22
N PRO A 69 -5.61 -0.43 0.43
CA PRO A 69 -5.51 0.24 1.73
C PRO A 69 -6.91 0.58 2.27
N THR A 70 -7.14 0.47 3.57
CA THR A 70 -8.44 0.82 4.16
C THR A 70 -8.61 2.34 4.34
N SER A 71 -7.52 3.10 4.30
CA SER A 71 -7.54 4.57 4.37
C SER A 71 -7.38 5.21 2.98
N ILE A 72 -8.25 6.18 2.67
CA ILE A 72 -8.20 6.96 1.44
C ILE A 72 -6.91 7.80 1.33
N ASP A 73 -6.39 8.33 2.43
CA ASP A 73 -5.17 9.13 2.41
C ASP A 73 -3.96 8.30 1.99
N ILE A 74 -3.93 7.03 2.41
CA ILE A 74 -2.90 6.08 2.02
C ILE A 74 -3.07 5.65 0.57
N ALA A 75 -4.30 5.40 0.13
CA ALA A 75 -4.59 5.12 -1.28
C ALA A 75 -4.10 6.25 -2.19
N ARG A 76 -4.40 7.52 -1.84
CA ARG A 76 -3.93 8.71 -2.57
C ARG A 76 -2.41 8.81 -2.57
N LYS A 77 -1.75 8.66 -1.41
CA LYS A 77 -0.28 8.66 -1.31
C LYS A 77 0.37 7.56 -2.17
N ARG A 78 -0.32 6.45 -2.39
CA ARG A 78 0.14 5.32 -3.21
C ARG A 78 -0.24 5.43 -4.70
N GLY A 79 -0.88 6.54 -5.10
CA GLY A 79 -1.31 6.77 -6.49
C GLY A 79 -2.45 5.87 -6.94
N ILE A 80 -3.23 5.33 -6.00
CA ILE A 80 -4.40 4.50 -6.31
C ILE A 80 -5.56 5.40 -6.69
N GLU A 81 -6.21 5.09 -7.82
CA GLU A 81 -7.38 5.83 -8.28
C GLU A 81 -8.52 5.71 -7.26
N GLU A 82 -9.03 6.85 -6.80
CA GLU A 82 -10.07 6.90 -5.76
C GLU A 82 -11.36 6.18 -6.18
N SER A 83 -11.72 6.21 -7.46
CA SER A 83 -12.87 5.48 -8.00
C SER A 83 -12.74 3.96 -7.81
N LYS A 84 -11.59 3.39 -8.19
CA LYS A 84 -11.26 1.96 -8.04
C LYS A 84 -11.24 1.57 -6.57
N TRP A 85 -10.62 2.40 -5.74
CA TRP A 85 -10.60 2.21 -4.29
C TRP A 85 -12.01 2.19 -3.69
N ARG A 86 -12.87 3.14 -4.07
CA ARG A 86 -14.27 3.24 -3.59
C ARG A 86 -15.09 2.00 -3.99
N ILE A 87 -15.01 1.60 -5.25
CA ILE A 87 -15.71 0.42 -5.77
C ILE A 87 -15.26 -0.84 -5.02
N ALA A 88 -13.95 -1.01 -4.82
CA ALA A 88 -13.41 -2.20 -4.20
C ALA A 88 -13.75 -2.34 -2.70
N LEU A 89 -13.96 -1.23 -2.00
CA LEU A 89 -14.41 -1.22 -0.60
C LEU A 89 -15.94 -1.19 -0.44
N GLY A 90 -16.70 -1.30 -1.54
CA GLY A 90 -18.16 -1.33 -1.49
C GLY A 90 -18.81 0.03 -1.20
N HIS A 91 -18.08 1.14 -1.37
CA HIS A 91 -18.67 2.47 -1.25
C HIS A 91 -19.63 2.73 -2.42
N SER A 92 -20.85 3.18 -2.11
CA SER A 92 -21.89 3.42 -3.12
C SER A 92 -21.45 4.50 -4.14
N PRO A 93 -21.65 4.28 -5.45
CA PRO A 93 -21.31 5.25 -6.50
C PRO A 93 -22.10 6.57 -6.49
N LYS A 94 -22.96 6.81 -5.50
CA LYS A 94 -23.96 7.91 -5.48
C LYS A 94 -23.39 9.34 -5.62
N PHE A 95 -22.08 9.52 -5.76
CA PHE A 95 -21.42 10.83 -5.92
C PHE A 95 -20.41 10.89 -7.08
N ILE A 96 -20.66 10.22 -8.21
CA ILE A 96 -19.85 10.45 -9.43
C ILE A 96 -20.09 11.86 -10.03
N HIS A 97 -21.02 12.66 -9.49
CA HIS A 97 -21.41 13.97 -10.06
C HIS A 97 -21.18 15.19 -9.18
N GLN A 98 -20.14 15.24 -8.33
CA GLN A 98 -19.70 16.52 -7.76
C GLN A 98 -18.17 16.67 -7.74
N ALA A 99 -17.69 17.44 -8.74
CA ALA A 99 -16.51 18.30 -8.77
C ALA A 99 -15.19 17.75 -8.19
N ILE A 100 -14.38 17.15 -9.07
CA ILE A 100 -12.93 17.34 -8.97
C ILE A 100 -12.68 18.78 -9.50
N PRO A 101 -12.31 19.77 -8.67
CA PRO A 101 -11.87 21.05 -9.20
C PRO A 101 -10.65 20.80 -10.08
N PRO A 102 -10.56 21.42 -11.27
CA PRO A 102 -9.42 21.23 -12.15
C PRO A 102 -8.13 21.53 -11.38
N VAL A 103 -7.14 20.65 -11.52
CA VAL A 103 -5.79 20.88 -10.99
C VAL A 103 -5.34 22.24 -11.50
N LYS A 104 -5.20 23.22 -10.60
CA LYS A 104 -4.64 24.53 -10.97
C LYS A 104 -3.27 24.27 -11.58
N LYS A 105 -3.12 24.60 -12.87
CA LYS A 105 -1.82 24.61 -13.53
C LYS A 105 -0.92 25.53 -12.70
N PHE A 106 0.22 25.00 -12.25
CA PHE A 106 1.25 25.79 -11.59
C PHE A 106 1.84 26.70 -12.67
N GLU A 107 1.52 27.99 -12.65
CA GLU A 107 2.19 28.96 -13.52
C GLU A 107 3.63 29.12 -13.02
N ASP A 108 4.57 28.62 -13.82
CA ASP A 108 6.00 28.81 -13.58
C ASP A 108 6.35 30.29 -13.88
N LYS A 109 6.44 31.11 -12.82
CA LYS A 109 6.83 32.52 -12.90
C LYS A 109 8.34 32.73 -13.05
N ARG A 110 9.03 31.85 -13.77
CA ARG A 110 10.46 32.01 -14.09
C ARG A 110 10.65 32.63 -15.47
N GLN A 111 10.33 33.91 -15.61
CA GLN A 111 10.92 34.78 -16.64
C GLN A 111 10.64 36.25 -16.27
N THR A 112 11.69 36.96 -15.81
CA THR A 112 12.15 38.29 -16.26
C THR A 112 13.09 38.90 -15.21
N LEU A 113 14.39 38.70 -15.40
CA LEU A 113 15.46 39.57 -14.92
C LEU A 113 16.53 39.60 -16.01
N LEU A 114 16.27 40.34 -17.08
CA LEU A 114 17.25 40.97 -17.97
C LEU A 114 16.58 42.22 -18.56
#